data_AF-A0A931WR94-F1
#
_entry.id   AF-A0A931WR94-F1
#
_cell.length_a   1.000
_cell.length_b   1.000
_cell.length_c   1.000
_cell.angle_alpha   90.00
_cell.angle_beta   90.00
_cell.angle_gamma   90.00
#
_symmetry.space_group_name_H-M   'P 1'
#
loop_
_entity.id
_entity.type
_entity.pdbx_description
1 polymer ?
#
loop_
_entity_poly.entity_id
_entity_poly.type
_entity_poly.pdbx_seq_one_letter_code
_entity_poly.pdbx_strand_id
1 'polypeptide(L)'
;MPHLAKVSLWLAIAVALHGSPLSAAPNDYFTEAELDLIRDAQELKFRVPIYFKLAERRLIFLGVMEKSEKEKEKERKDREKWEKEQKKGAKPGPAGPAPVDELAYLDAFTSSELFRGYMQALEEVMENIDDAYGRKLDVRDSQEDLEKFTRDTIPLLQKYKPRNAADRAAWEEAIEKARESQTAAKDALKIVPKTEKKRQQQ
;
A
#
# COMPACT_ATOMS: atom_id res chain seq x y z
N MET A 1 -40.53 -29.94 -53.04
CA MET A 1 -40.00 -30.12 -51.68
C MET A 1 -39.82 -28.74 -51.07
N PRO A 2 -40.68 -28.37 -50.10
CA PRO A 2 -40.80 -27.01 -49.54
C PRO A 2 -39.78 -26.77 -48.42
N HIS A 3 -39.61 -25.50 -48.02
CA HIS A 3 -39.33 -24.94 -46.68
C HIS A 3 -38.61 -23.57 -46.88
N LEU A 4 -39.27 -22.40 -46.87
CA LEU A 4 -39.83 -21.64 -45.73
C LEU A 4 -38.86 -21.44 -44.55
N ALA A 5 -38.30 -20.23 -44.42
CA ALA A 5 -38.22 -19.43 -43.18
C ALA A 5 -37.60 -18.06 -43.53
N LYS A 6 -38.36 -16.96 -43.65
CA LYS A 6 -38.92 -16.12 -42.56
C LYS A 6 -37.85 -15.53 -41.62
N VAL A 7 -37.53 -14.25 -41.89
CA VAL A 7 -37.44 -13.10 -40.98
C VAL A 7 -36.83 -13.33 -39.59
N SER A 8 -35.74 -12.62 -39.27
CA SER A 8 -35.70 -11.86 -38.01
C SER A 8 -34.68 -10.72 -38.09
N LEU A 9 -35.25 -9.52 -38.09
CA LEU A 9 -34.65 -8.20 -37.92
C LEU A 9 -34.12 -8.10 -36.48
N TRP A 10 -32.81 -8.16 -36.27
CA TRP A 10 -32.24 -7.81 -34.97
C TRP A 10 -32.15 -6.29 -34.86
N LEU A 11 -33.18 -5.77 -34.19
CA LEU A 11 -33.35 -4.43 -33.69
C LEU A 11 -32.13 -4.01 -32.85
N ALA A 12 -31.47 -2.93 -33.26
CA ALA A 12 -30.47 -2.25 -32.46
C ALA A 12 -31.14 -1.66 -31.20
N ILE A 13 -30.84 -2.24 -30.04
CA ILE A 13 -31.14 -1.61 -28.75
C ILE A 13 -29.95 -0.72 -28.40
N ALA A 14 -30.07 0.56 -28.73
CA ALA A 14 -29.22 1.60 -28.17
C ALA A 14 -29.66 1.84 -26.71
N VAL A 15 -29.03 1.15 -25.77
CA VAL A 15 -29.09 1.55 -24.36
C VAL A 15 -28.24 2.79 -24.22
N ALA A 16 -28.89 3.95 -24.18
CA ALA A 16 -28.29 5.19 -23.70
C ALA A 16 -28.03 5.05 -22.20
N LEU A 17 -26.89 4.44 -21.85
CA LEU A 17 -26.30 4.56 -20.53
C LEU A 17 -26.00 6.05 -20.33
N HIS A 18 -26.84 6.68 -19.51
CA HIS A 18 -26.53 7.95 -18.90
C HIS A 18 -25.31 7.70 -18.01
N GLY A 19 -24.14 8.02 -18.55
CA GLY A 19 -22.93 8.09 -17.76
C GLY A 19 -23.11 9.15 -16.70
N SER A 20 -23.49 8.73 -15.50
CA SER A 20 -23.14 9.49 -14.31
C SER A 20 -21.63 9.74 -14.41
N PRO A 21 -21.15 10.99 -14.27
CA PRO A 21 -19.73 11.17 -14.04
C PRO A 21 -19.46 10.50 -12.69
N LEU A 22 -18.93 9.27 -12.72
CA LEU A 22 -18.05 8.84 -11.66
C LEU A 22 -17.00 9.93 -11.62
N SER A 23 -17.04 10.76 -10.58
CA SER A 23 -15.89 11.56 -10.20
C SER A 23 -14.78 10.55 -10.04
N ALA A 24 -13.89 10.48 -11.04
CA ALA A 24 -12.70 9.65 -10.97
C ALA A 24 -11.99 10.09 -9.71
N ALA A 25 -12.01 9.23 -8.70
CA ALA A 25 -11.30 9.50 -7.47
C ALA A 25 -9.84 9.81 -7.87
N PRO A 26 -9.17 10.77 -7.20
CA PRO A 26 -7.81 11.14 -7.56
C PRO A 26 -6.98 9.86 -7.74
N ASN A 27 -6.34 9.73 -8.91
CA ASN A 27 -5.61 8.52 -9.31
C ASN A 27 -4.38 8.23 -8.43
N ASP A 28 -4.07 9.11 -7.48
CA ASP A 28 -2.89 8.97 -6.64
C ASP A 28 -3.19 9.43 -5.21
N TYR A 29 -3.08 8.49 -4.27
CA TYR A 29 -3.17 8.71 -2.82
C TYR A 29 -1.78 8.78 -2.17
N PHE A 30 -0.72 8.84 -2.98
CA PHE A 30 0.62 9.19 -2.53
C PHE A 30 0.88 10.70 -2.66
N THR A 31 1.58 11.24 -1.68
CA THR A 31 2.12 12.60 -1.78
C THR A 31 3.37 12.62 -2.66
N GLU A 32 3.74 13.78 -3.21
CA GLU A 32 4.98 13.93 -3.99
C GLU A 32 6.22 13.44 -3.22
N ALA A 33 6.29 13.70 -1.91
CA ALA A 33 7.39 13.23 -1.08
C ALA A 33 7.43 11.70 -0.97
N GLU A 34 6.28 11.03 -0.93
CA GLU A 34 6.20 9.56 -0.95
C GLU A 34 6.58 9.01 -2.33
N LEU A 35 6.14 9.67 -3.39
CA LEU A 35 6.52 9.30 -4.76
C LEU A 35 8.02 9.44 -4.98
N ASP A 36 8.66 10.47 -4.42
CA ASP A 36 10.12 10.63 -4.50
C ASP A 36 10.85 9.47 -3.78
N LEU A 37 10.38 9.03 -2.61
CA LEU A 37 10.92 7.85 -1.94
C LEU A 37 10.80 6.59 -2.79
N ILE A 38 9.66 6.41 -3.48
CA ILE A 38 9.43 5.28 -4.38
C ILE A 38 10.37 5.36 -5.61
N ARG A 39 10.52 6.55 -6.21
CA ARG A 39 11.40 6.80 -7.36
C ARG A 39 12.87 6.51 -7.03
N ASP A 40 13.30 6.88 -5.83
CA ASP A 40 14.67 6.61 -5.34
C ASP A 40 14.92 5.11 -5.13
N ALA A 41 13.87 4.33 -4.81
CA ALA A 41 13.96 2.89 -4.69
C ALA A 41 13.76 2.18 -6.05
N GLN A 42 14.84 2.08 -6.82
CA GLN A 42 14.77 1.50 -8.16
C GLN A 42 14.62 -0.03 -8.18
N GLU A 43 15.24 -0.76 -7.25
CA GLU A 43 15.17 -2.22 -7.21
C GLU A 43 13.99 -2.72 -6.37
N LEU A 44 13.38 -3.84 -6.78
CA LEU A 44 12.23 -4.46 -6.10
C LEU A 44 12.46 -4.65 -4.59
N LYS A 45 13.64 -5.16 -4.22
CA LYS A 45 14.02 -5.43 -2.82
C LYS A 45 14.02 -4.18 -1.92
N PHE A 46 14.12 -3.00 -2.52
CA PHE A 46 14.06 -1.71 -1.81
C PHE A 46 12.69 -1.08 -1.91
N ARG A 47 12.03 -1.22 -3.07
CA ARG A 47 10.74 -0.58 -3.34
C ARG A 47 9.58 -1.20 -2.59
N VAL A 48 9.50 -2.54 -2.56
CA VAL A 48 8.43 -3.27 -1.84
C VAL A 48 8.36 -2.88 -0.36
N PRO A 49 9.48 -2.84 0.40
CA PRO A 49 9.48 -2.33 1.76
C PRO A 49 9.00 -0.88 1.91
N ILE A 50 9.17 -0.02 0.90
CA ILE A 50 8.67 1.36 0.95
C ILE A 50 7.16 1.35 0.89
N TYR A 51 6.55 0.65 -0.06
CA TYR A 51 5.08 0.56 -0.13
C TYR A 51 4.48 -0.01 1.15
N PHE A 52 5.08 -1.04 1.76
CA PHE A 52 4.62 -1.53 3.06
C PHE A 52 4.71 -0.47 4.15
N LYS A 53 5.81 0.28 4.24
CA LYS A 53 5.89 1.41 5.19
C LYS A 53 4.81 2.45 4.94
N LEU A 54 4.53 2.78 3.68
CA LEU A 54 3.47 3.75 3.34
C LEU A 54 2.08 3.23 3.76
N ALA A 55 1.83 1.94 3.56
CA ALA A 55 0.63 1.26 4.01
C ALA A 55 0.52 1.25 5.55
N GLU A 56 1.60 0.88 6.26
CA GLU A 56 1.68 0.88 7.72
C GLU A 56 1.41 2.26 8.31
N ARG A 57 2.05 3.31 7.78
CA ARG A 57 1.84 4.69 8.23
C ARG A 57 0.38 5.09 8.20
N ARG A 58 -0.34 4.74 7.13
CA ARG A 58 -1.79 4.99 6.99
C ARG A 58 -2.59 4.20 8.03
N LEU A 59 -2.30 2.92 8.23
CA LEU A 59 -2.97 2.10 9.25
C LEU A 59 -2.68 2.58 10.68
N ILE A 60 -1.46 3.03 10.96
CA ILE A 60 -1.06 3.60 12.24
C ILE A 60 -1.81 4.89 12.50
N PHE A 61 -1.87 5.78 11.50
CA PHE A 61 -2.59 7.05 11.61
C PHE A 61 -4.10 6.85 11.82
N LEU A 62 -4.69 5.84 11.17
CA LEU A 62 -6.08 5.43 11.39
C LEU A 62 -6.33 4.81 12.78
N GLY A 63 -5.28 4.54 13.56
CA GLY A 63 -5.37 3.84 14.85
C GLY A 63 -5.70 2.36 14.72
N VAL A 64 -5.54 1.78 13.52
CA VAL A 64 -5.75 0.35 13.25
C VAL A 64 -4.55 -0.47 13.71
N MET A 65 -3.35 0.09 13.57
CA MET A 65 -2.08 -0.54 13.88
C MET A 65 -1.30 0.31 14.89
N GLU A 66 -0.53 -0.34 15.77
CA GLU A 66 0.41 0.36 16.63
C GLU A 66 1.79 0.45 15.97
N LYS A 67 2.49 1.57 16.19
CA LYS A 67 3.91 1.69 15.83
C LYS A 67 4.69 0.54 16.44
N SER A 68 5.65 -0.01 15.70
CA SER A 68 6.50 -1.05 16.24
C SER A 68 7.37 -0.53 17.40
N GLU A 69 7.74 -1.40 18.35
CA GLU A 69 8.63 -1.01 19.45
C GLU A 69 9.97 -0.46 18.95
N LYS A 70 10.46 -0.97 17.81
CA LYS A 70 11.68 -0.47 17.16
C LYS A 70 11.52 0.96 16.66
N GLU A 71 10.38 1.31 16.06
CA GLU A 71 10.09 2.68 15.62
C GLU A 71 9.90 3.62 16.80
N LYS A 72 9.15 3.21 17.83
CA LYS A 72 9.00 3.98 19.07
C LYS A 72 10.37 4.25 19.72
N GLU A 73 11.25 3.24 19.76
CA GLU A 73 12.60 3.39 20.29
C GLU A 73 13.46 4.33 19.42
N LYS A 74 13.35 4.25 18.10
CA LYS A 74 14.05 5.14 17.16
C LYS A 74 13.60 6.60 17.35
N GLU A 75 12.30 6.85 17.38
CA GLU A 75 11.72 8.18 17.65
C GLU A 75 12.19 8.73 19.01
N ARG A 76 12.24 7.88 20.04
CA ARG A 76 12.78 8.27 21.35
C ARG A 76 14.26 8.65 21.27
N LYS A 77 15.09 7.84 20.61
CA LYS A 77 16.52 8.12 20.45
C LYS A 77 16.78 9.39 19.65
N ASP A 78 16.02 9.64 18.60
CA ASP A 78 16.17 10.82 17.75
C ASP A 78 15.73 12.09 18.50
N ARG A 79 14.65 12.02 19.27
CA ARG A 79 14.22 13.11 20.18
C ARG A 79 15.25 13.37 21.28
N GLU A 80 15.77 12.34 21.93
CA GLU A 80 16.82 12.47 22.94
C GLU A 80 18.11 13.09 22.39
N LYS A 81 18.51 12.73 21.17
CA LYS A 81 19.67 13.32 20.49
C LYS A 81 19.44 14.81 20.24
N TRP A 82 18.29 15.17 19.67
CA TRP A 82 17.94 16.56 19.41
C TRP A 82 17.89 17.41 20.69
N GLU A 83 17.29 16.88 21.78
CA GLU A 83 17.27 17.57 23.07
C GLU A 83 18.66 17.75 23.68
N LYS A 84 19.56 16.75 23.51
CA LYS A 84 20.96 16.85 23.96
C LYS A 84 21.74 17.87 23.13
N GLU A 85 21.48 17.98 21.83
CA GLU A 85 22.09 18.99 20.97
C GLU A 85 21.63 20.42 21.33
N GLN A 86 20.33 20.59 21.62
CA GLN A 86 19.77 21.85 22.11
C GLN A 86 20.34 22.25 23.48
N LYS A 87 20.44 21.31 24.43
CA LYS A 87 20.98 21.55 25.78
C LYS A 87 22.49 21.81 25.79
N LYS A 88 23.24 21.35 24.78
CA LYS A 88 24.69 21.55 24.68
C LYS A 88 25.10 22.93 24.14
N GLY A 89 24.15 23.85 23.92
CA GLY A 89 24.46 25.24 23.58
C GLY A 89 25.31 25.34 22.31
N ALA A 90 24.92 24.63 21.25
CA ALA A 90 25.60 24.74 19.97
C ALA A 90 25.57 26.21 19.48
N LYS A 91 26.75 26.71 19.12
CA LYS A 91 27.03 28.00 18.46
C LYS A 91 26.03 28.29 17.32
N PRO A 92 25.86 29.56 16.89
CA PRO A 92 24.86 29.97 15.89
C PRO A 92 25.16 29.39 14.50
N GLY A 93 24.85 28.12 14.33
CA GLY A 93 24.48 27.49 13.07
C GLY A 93 23.00 27.14 13.14
N PRO A 94 22.35 26.84 12.00
CA PRO A 94 20.96 26.44 12.01
C PRO A 94 20.84 25.18 12.89
N ALA A 95 20.13 25.30 14.01
CA ALA A 95 19.70 24.14 14.77
C ALA A 95 18.99 23.21 13.79
N GLY A 96 19.38 21.94 13.74
CA GLY A 96 18.68 20.96 12.91
C GLY A 96 17.18 21.03 13.20
N PRO A 97 16.31 20.87 12.19
CA PRO A 97 14.87 20.96 12.37
C PRO A 97 14.43 20.03 13.50
N ALA A 98 13.44 20.47 14.29
CA ALA A 98 12.85 19.63 15.34
C ALA A 98 12.41 18.29 14.76
N PRO A 99 12.38 17.20 15.56
CA PRO A 99 11.81 15.92 15.11
C PRO A 99 10.39 16.17 14.61
N VAL A 100 10.21 16.16 13.29
CA VAL A 100 8.91 16.34 12.65
C VAL A 100 8.13 15.05 12.88
N ASP A 101 6.88 15.17 13.30
CA ASP A 101 5.99 14.01 13.32
C ASP A 101 5.89 13.46 11.89
N GLU A 102 6.48 12.28 11.68
CA GLU A 102 6.56 11.65 10.36
C GLU A 102 5.17 11.38 9.76
N LEU A 103 4.10 11.39 10.57
CA LEU A 103 2.74 11.14 10.12
C LEU A 103 1.89 12.40 9.95
N ALA A 104 2.38 13.59 10.34
CA ALA A 104 1.57 14.81 10.34
C ALA A 104 1.04 15.19 8.95
N TYR A 105 1.74 14.82 7.87
CA TYR A 105 1.24 15.08 6.51
C TYR A 105 -0.05 14.31 6.19
N LEU A 106 -0.33 13.22 6.92
CA LEU A 106 -1.54 12.42 6.75
C LEU A 106 -2.80 13.11 7.30
N ASP A 107 -2.65 14.18 8.09
CA ASP A 107 -3.78 15.02 8.55
C ASP A 107 -4.55 15.65 7.37
N ALA A 108 -3.90 15.76 6.20
CA ALA A 108 -4.53 16.26 4.98
C ALA A 108 -5.51 15.27 4.32
N PHE A 109 -5.55 14.02 4.78
CA PHE A 109 -6.34 12.95 4.18
C PHE A 109 -7.53 12.57 5.07
N THR A 110 -8.66 12.27 4.43
CA THR A 110 -9.80 11.64 5.10
C THR A 110 -9.53 10.17 5.40
N SER A 111 -10.26 9.58 6.35
CA SER A 111 -10.13 8.14 6.68
C SER A 111 -10.32 7.25 5.43
N SER A 112 -11.29 7.58 4.58
CA SER A 112 -11.51 6.87 3.32
C SER A 112 -10.30 6.96 2.38
N GLU A 113 -9.70 8.14 2.23
CA GLU A 113 -8.50 8.31 1.38
C GLU A 113 -7.29 7.57 1.95
N LEU A 114 -7.16 7.49 3.27
CA LEU A 114 -6.11 6.68 3.91
C LEU A 114 -6.29 5.18 3.62
N PHE A 115 -7.52 4.66 3.64
CA PHE A 115 -7.79 3.28 3.22
C PHE A 115 -7.50 3.06 1.73
N ARG A 116 -7.83 4.04 0.88
CA ARG A 116 -7.52 3.94 -0.55
C ARG A 116 -6.01 3.99 -0.83
N GLY A 117 -5.26 4.82 -0.11
CA GLY A 117 -3.79 4.80 -0.19
C GLY A 117 -3.16 3.51 0.35
N TYR A 118 -3.78 2.87 1.36
CA TYR A 118 -3.39 1.52 1.77
C TYR A 118 -3.61 0.50 0.65
N MET A 119 -4.76 0.55 -0.03
CA MET A 119 -5.06 -0.32 -1.17
C MET A 119 -4.10 -0.09 -2.34
N GLN A 120 -3.86 1.17 -2.71
CA GLN A 120 -2.91 1.54 -3.77
C GLN A 120 -1.52 0.99 -3.46
N ALA A 121 -1.04 1.08 -2.21
CA ALA A 121 0.24 0.50 -1.83
C ALA A 121 0.29 -1.03 -2.00
N LEU A 122 -0.80 -1.75 -1.72
CA LEU A 122 -0.86 -3.19 -1.99
C LEU A 122 -0.87 -3.51 -3.49
N GLU A 123 -1.60 -2.72 -4.28
CA GLU A 123 -1.66 -2.86 -5.75
C GLU A 123 -0.29 -2.68 -6.36
N GLU A 124 0.39 -1.61 -5.98
CA GLU A 124 1.75 -1.32 -6.44
C GLU A 124 2.73 -2.44 -6.07
N VAL A 125 2.63 -3.01 -4.86
CA VAL A 125 3.47 -4.17 -4.50
C VAL A 125 3.19 -5.35 -5.42
N MET A 126 1.93 -5.67 -5.67
CA MET A 126 1.54 -6.77 -6.56
C MET A 126 2.04 -6.55 -7.98
N GLU A 127 1.81 -5.37 -8.55
CA GLU A 127 2.24 -5.02 -9.90
C GLU A 127 3.76 -5.06 -10.04
N ASN A 128 4.50 -4.51 -9.06
CA ASN A 128 5.96 -4.54 -9.10
C ASN A 128 6.52 -5.97 -8.96
N ILE A 129 5.87 -6.83 -8.17
CA ILE A 129 6.23 -8.26 -8.07
C ILE A 129 5.97 -8.96 -9.40
N ASP A 130 4.80 -8.77 -10.00
CA ASP A 130 4.42 -9.39 -11.26
C ASP A 130 5.32 -8.95 -12.41
N ASP A 131 5.66 -7.67 -12.49
CA ASP A 131 6.60 -7.11 -13.46
C ASP A 131 8.00 -7.71 -13.31
N ALA A 132 8.49 -7.79 -12.07
CA ALA A 132 9.79 -8.39 -11.78
C ALA A 132 9.80 -9.89 -12.13
N TYR A 133 8.72 -10.61 -11.84
CA TYR A 133 8.56 -12.01 -12.18
C TYR A 133 8.51 -12.22 -13.71
N GLY A 134 7.77 -11.39 -14.44
CA GLY A 134 7.73 -11.38 -15.90
C GLY A 134 9.11 -11.15 -16.54
N ARG A 135 9.96 -10.38 -15.86
CA ARG A 135 11.37 -10.16 -16.20
C ARG A 135 12.33 -11.26 -15.70
N LYS A 136 11.80 -12.34 -15.12
CA LYS A 136 12.54 -13.49 -14.57
C LYS A 136 13.49 -13.12 -13.43
N LEU A 137 13.14 -12.09 -12.65
CA LEU A 137 13.85 -11.73 -11.43
C LEU A 137 13.38 -12.60 -10.25
N ASP A 138 14.16 -12.63 -9.18
CA ASP A 138 13.75 -13.25 -7.93
C ASP A 138 12.74 -12.36 -7.20
N VAL A 139 11.58 -12.94 -6.87
CA VAL A 139 10.45 -12.28 -6.22
C VAL A 139 9.99 -13.00 -4.96
N ARG A 140 10.65 -14.11 -4.58
CA ARG A 140 10.19 -14.98 -3.50
C ARG A 140 10.07 -14.22 -2.17
N ASP A 141 11.11 -13.49 -1.80
CA ASP A 141 11.14 -12.73 -0.54
C ASP A 141 10.03 -11.67 -0.52
N SER A 142 9.86 -10.90 -1.61
CA SER A 142 8.79 -9.91 -1.74
C SER A 142 7.39 -10.54 -1.63
N GLN A 143 7.21 -11.75 -2.18
CA GLN A 143 5.96 -12.47 -2.10
C GLN A 143 5.66 -12.98 -0.68
N GLU A 144 6.69 -13.47 0.02
CA GLU A 144 6.59 -13.86 1.43
C GLU A 144 6.27 -12.65 2.32
N ASP A 145 6.90 -11.50 2.04
CA ASP A 145 6.63 -10.26 2.76
C ASP A 145 5.19 -9.78 2.52
N LEU A 146 4.67 -9.84 1.29
CA LEU A 146 3.26 -9.49 0.99
C LEU A 146 2.28 -10.41 1.72
N GLU A 147 2.51 -11.73 1.69
CA GLU A 147 1.66 -12.70 2.39
C GLU A 147 1.66 -12.45 3.90
N LYS A 148 2.85 -12.23 4.48
CA LYS A 148 3.00 -11.93 5.89
C LYS A 148 2.33 -10.62 6.26
N PHE A 149 2.59 -9.56 5.50
CA PHE A 149 2.03 -8.24 5.74
C PHE A 149 0.51 -8.28 5.78
N THR A 150 -0.11 -8.82 4.74
CA THR A 150 -1.57 -8.94 4.65
C THR A 150 -2.16 -9.88 5.70
N ARG A 151 -1.48 -10.99 6.04
CA ARG A 151 -1.87 -11.87 7.15
C ARG A 151 -1.93 -11.12 8.48
N ASP A 152 -0.95 -10.25 8.74
CA ASP A 152 -0.82 -9.53 9.99
C ASP A 152 -1.81 -8.35 10.05
N THR A 153 -2.11 -7.67 8.93
CA THR A 153 -2.99 -6.50 8.88
C THR A 153 -4.49 -6.83 8.77
N ILE A 154 -4.90 -7.92 8.11
CA ILE A 154 -6.32 -8.28 7.95
C ILE A 154 -7.05 -8.34 9.31
N PRO A 155 -6.54 -9.04 10.35
CA PRO A 155 -7.24 -9.10 11.64
C PRO A 155 -7.32 -7.75 12.35
N LEU A 156 -6.39 -6.83 12.07
CA LEU A 156 -6.41 -5.47 12.62
C LEU A 156 -7.47 -4.62 11.91
N LEU A 157 -7.50 -4.67 10.58
CA LEU A 157 -8.52 -4.01 9.77
C LEU A 157 -9.93 -4.44 10.20
N GLN A 158 -10.16 -5.73 10.46
CA GLN A 158 -11.46 -6.24 10.90
C GLN A 158 -11.96 -5.66 12.24
N LYS A 159 -11.07 -5.14 13.09
CA LYS A 159 -11.43 -4.53 14.38
C LYS A 159 -11.78 -3.05 14.26
N TYR A 160 -11.47 -2.42 13.12
CA TYR A 160 -11.76 -1.02 12.88
C TYR A 160 -13.28 -0.79 12.86
N LYS A 161 -13.71 0.37 13.38
CA LYS A 161 -15.12 0.77 13.41
C LYS A 161 -15.29 2.03 12.56
N PRO A 162 -15.82 1.90 11.33
CA PRO A 162 -16.06 3.04 10.45
C PRO A 162 -17.00 4.07 11.07
N ARG A 163 -16.70 5.36 10.88
CA ARG A 163 -17.46 6.46 11.49
C ARG A 163 -18.62 6.94 10.63
N ASN A 164 -18.50 6.80 9.32
CA ASN A 164 -19.49 7.24 8.33
C ASN A 164 -19.60 6.21 7.19
N ALA A 165 -20.52 6.45 6.25
CA ALA A 165 -20.77 5.52 5.13
C ALA A 165 -19.59 5.45 4.14
N ALA A 166 -18.92 6.57 3.88
CA ALA A 166 -17.75 6.60 2.98
C ALA A 166 -16.56 5.85 3.59
N ASP A 167 -16.31 6.03 4.89
CA ASP A 167 -15.30 5.28 5.65
C ASP A 167 -15.61 3.79 5.59
N ARG A 168 -16.89 3.41 5.72
CA ARG A 168 -17.32 2.01 5.70
C ARG A 168 -17.04 1.36 4.35
N ALA A 169 -17.44 2.01 3.26
CA ALA A 169 -17.20 1.50 1.92
C ALA A 169 -15.70 1.31 1.65
N ALA A 170 -14.88 2.34 1.91
CA ALA A 170 -13.43 2.26 1.71
C ALA A 170 -12.75 1.21 2.61
N TRP A 171 -13.26 1.03 3.83
CA TRP A 171 -12.77 0.01 4.75
C TRP A 171 -13.12 -1.42 4.31
N GLU A 172 -14.34 -1.65 3.82
CA GLU A 172 -14.78 -2.93 3.27
C GLU A 172 -13.93 -3.31 2.04
N GLU A 173 -13.74 -2.36 1.12
CA GLU A 173 -12.83 -2.50 -0.03
C GLU A 173 -11.39 -2.81 0.42
N ALA A 174 -10.88 -2.12 1.44
CA ALA A 174 -9.52 -2.36 1.94
C ALA A 174 -9.35 -3.77 2.55
N ILE A 175 -10.36 -4.31 3.23
CA ILE A 175 -10.35 -5.70 3.73
C ILE A 175 -10.38 -6.67 2.57
N GLU A 176 -11.24 -6.44 1.58
CA GLU A 176 -11.35 -7.30 0.40
C GLU A 176 -10.01 -7.33 -0.35
N LYS A 177 -9.43 -6.15 -0.63
CA LYS A 177 -8.14 -6.04 -1.29
C LYS A 177 -7.04 -6.76 -0.52
N ALA A 178 -6.96 -6.57 0.79
CA ALA A 178 -5.97 -7.26 1.62
C ALA A 178 -6.11 -8.79 1.53
N ARG A 179 -7.34 -9.31 1.49
CA ARG A 179 -7.62 -10.76 1.35
C ARG A 179 -7.26 -11.27 -0.05
N GLU A 180 -7.57 -10.50 -1.08
CA GLU A 180 -7.19 -10.79 -2.46
C GLU A 180 -5.67 -10.88 -2.58
N SER A 181 -4.95 -9.83 -2.14
CA SER A 181 -3.49 -9.80 -2.12
C SER A 181 -2.89 -10.94 -1.31
N GLN A 182 -3.47 -11.29 -0.15
CA GLN A 182 -3.00 -12.43 0.64
C GLN A 182 -3.17 -13.77 -0.10
N THR A 183 -4.31 -13.96 -0.75
CA THR A 183 -4.63 -15.20 -1.47
C THR A 183 -3.74 -15.33 -2.70
N ALA A 184 -3.64 -14.27 -3.50
CA ALA A 184 -2.74 -14.20 -4.65
C ALA A 184 -1.30 -14.50 -4.22
N ALA A 185 -0.84 -13.94 -3.10
CA ALA A 185 0.50 -14.21 -2.60
C ALA A 185 0.70 -15.67 -2.18
N LYS A 186 -0.26 -16.26 -1.47
CA LYS A 186 -0.21 -17.69 -1.10
C LYS A 186 -0.18 -18.60 -2.30
N ASP A 187 -0.94 -18.26 -3.34
CA ASP A 187 -0.99 -19.06 -4.56
C ASP A 187 0.31 -18.92 -5.38
N ALA A 188 0.84 -17.70 -5.52
CA ALA A 188 2.14 -17.45 -6.14
C ALA A 188 3.27 -18.21 -5.42
N LEU A 189 3.27 -18.24 -4.08
CA LEU A 189 4.26 -18.98 -3.29
C LEU A 189 4.22 -20.51 -3.49
N LYS A 190 3.18 -21.07 -4.10
CA LYS A 190 3.16 -22.49 -4.49
C LYS A 190 3.96 -22.74 -5.78
N ILE A 191 4.13 -21.71 -6.60
CA ILE A 191 4.73 -21.78 -7.93
C ILE A 191 6.16 -21.22 -7.88
N VAL A 192 6.39 -20.12 -7.16
CA VAL A 192 7.69 -19.48 -7.04
C VAL A 192 8.60 -20.33 -6.14
N PRO A 193 9.72 -20.87 -6.67
CA PRO A 193 10.62 -21.71 -5.88
C PRO A 193 11.24 -20.90 -4.74
N LYS A 194 11.59 -21.58 -3.65
CA LYS A 194 12.35 -20.93 -2.57
C LYS A 194 13.69 -20.46 -3.13
N THR A 195 14.05 -19.20 -2.86
CA THR A 195 15.38 -18.70 -3.16
C THR A 195 16.37 -19.59 -2.43
N GLU A 196 17.16 -20.37 -3.16
CA GLU A 196 18.36 -20.95 -2.59
C GLU A 196 19.24 -19.77 -2.22
N LYS A 197 19.38 -19.50 -0.92
CA LYS A 197 20.47 -18.66 -0.43
C LYS A 197 21.73 -19.28 -1.01
N LYS A 198 22.25 -18.71 -2.11
CA LYS A 198 23.57 -19.04 -2.62
C LYS A 198 24.47 -18.92 -1.42
N ARG A 199 24.92 -20.06 -0.87
CA ARG A 199 26.11 -20.08 -0.01
C ARG A 199 27.17 -19.47 -0.89
N GLN A 200 27.48 -18.21 -0.66
CA GLN A 200 28.74 -17.65 -1.10
C GLN A 200 29.79 -18.46 -0.32
N GLN A 201 30.23 -19.57 -0.93
CA GLN A 201 31.54 -20.12 -0.67
C GLN A 201 32.50 -19.19 -1.41
N GLN A 202 32.96 -18.17 -0.70
CA GLN A 202 34.26 -17.55 -0.94
C GLN A 202 34.98 -17.52 0.40
#